data_AF-A0A7J7V5S6-F1
#
_entry.id   AF-A0A7J7V5S6-F1
#
_cell.length_a   1.000
_cell.length_b   1.000
_cell.length_c   1.000
_cell.angle_alpha   90.00
_cell.angle_beta   90.00
_cell.angle_gamma   90.00
#
_symmetry.space_group_name_H-M   'P 1'
#
loop_
_entity.id
_entity.type
_entity.pdbx_description
1 polymer ?
#
loop_
_entity_poly.entity_id
_entity_poly.type
_entity_poly.pdbx_seq_one_letter_code
_entity_poly.pdbx_strand_id
1 'polypeptide(L)'
;MLMKFLTFCMEHEKHPGEYKAYEEITFSEYLKTQKLTPNLQHFVLYSIAMTPKSTSSTLDGLKAIKNFLHCLGRYGNTPFLFPLYGQGELPQCFCRMCAVFGGIYCLRHSVQCLVVDKESRK
;
A
#
# COMPACT_ATOMS: atom_id res chain seq x y z
N MET A 1 -9.07 16.03 -18.06
CA MET A 1 -9.14 14.54 -18.07
C MET A 1 -8.57 13.96 -16.79
N LEU A 2 -7.30 14.25 -16.43
CA LEU A 2 -6.68 13.73 -15.21
C LEU A 2 -7.42 14.11 -13.91
N MET A 3 -7.67 15.40 -13.67
CA MET A 3 -8.32 15.85 -12.41
C MET A 3 -9.68 15.20 -12.18
N LYS A 4 -10.50 15.06 -13.23
CA LYS A 4 -11.80 14.38 -13.16
C LYS A 4 -11.65 12.92 -12.69
N PHE A 5 -10.66 12.21 -13.23
CA PHE A 5 -10.39 10.83 -12.84
C PHE A 5 -9.87 10.75 -11.39
N LEU A 6 -8.95 11.63 -10.99
CA LEU A 6 -8.45 11.66 -9.60
C LEU A 6 -9.54 11.99 -8.58
N THR A 7 -10.44 12.93 -8.90
CA THR A 7 -11.62 13.23 -8.08
C THR A 7 -12.53 12.01 -7.94
N PHE A 8 -12.77 11.28 -9.03
CA PHE A 8 -13.49 10.00 -8.98
C PHE A 8 -12.77 9.00 -8.07
N CYS A 9 -11.45 8.81 -8.20
CA CYS A 9 -10.71 7.85 -7.37
C CYS A 9 -10.80 8.16 -5.87
N MET A 10 -10.83 9.44 -5.47
CA MET A 10 -11.02 9.83 -4.07
C MET A 10 -12.36 9.38 -3.50
N GLU A 11 -13.39 9.33 -4.34
CA GLU A 11 -14.77 9.03 -3.94
C GLU A 11 -15.30 7.72 -4.55
N HIS A 12 -14.42 6.84 -5.03
CA HIS A 12 -14.83 5.67 -5.83
C HIS A 12 -15.86 4.78 -5.11
N GLU A 13 -15.77 4.64 -3.79
CA GLU A 13 -16.73 3.91 -2.95
C GLU A 13 -18.18 4.43 -3.07
N LYS A 14 -18.37 5.72 -3.37
CA LYS A 14 -19.68 6.33 -3.62
C LYS A 14 -20.21 6.05 -5.03
N HIS A 15 -19.35 5.59 -5.94
CA HIS A 15 -19.64 5.36 -7.36
C HIS A 15 -19.34 3.91 -7.80
N PRO A 16 -19.93 2.89 -7.14
CA PRO A 16 -19.66 1.49 -7.46
C PRO A 16 -20.03 1.12 -8.91
N GLY A 17 -21.02 1.80 -9.50
CA GLY A 17 -21.43 1.56 -10.89
C GLY A 17 -20.35 1.85 -11.94
N GLU A 18 -19.32 2.63 -11.60
CA GLU A 18 -18.27 3.02 -12.56
C GLU A 18 -17.12 2.02 -12.68
N TYR A 19 -16.93 1.15 -11.70
CA TYR A 19 -15.82 0.18 -11.70
C TYR A 19 -16.22 -1.27 -11.40
N LYS A 20 -17.43 -1.53 -10.86
CA LYS A 20 -17.89 -2.89 -10.53
C LYS A 20 -17.82 -3.88 -11.70
N ALA A 21 -18.12 -3.43 -12.91
CA ALA A 21 -18.04 -4.26 -14.12
C ALA A 21 -16.60 -4.69 -14.47
N TYR A 22 -15.60 -4.12 -13.81
CA TYR A 22 -14.17 -4.29 -14.09
C TYR A 22 -13.40 -4.80 -12.85
N GLU A 23 -14.07 -5.33 -11.83
CA GLU A 23 -13.40 -5.84 -10.62
C GLU A 23 -12.44 -7.00 -10.92
N GLU A 24 -12.83 -7.88 -11.85
CA GLU A 24 -12.07 -9.09 -12.23
C GLU A 24 -10.91 -8.83 -13.21
N ILE A 25 -10.74 -7.60 -13.69
CA ILE A 25 -9.63 -7.24 -14.58
C ILE A 25 -8.54 -6.51 -13.82
N THR A 26 -7.35 -6.47 -14.42
CA THR A 26 -6.23 -5.72 -13.84
C THR A 26 -6.51 -4.22 -13.90
N PHE A 27 -5.94 -3.48 -12.94
CA PHE A 27 -6.03 -2.03 -12.92
C PHE A 27 -5.49 -1.39 -14.21
N SER A 28 -4.45 -1.99 -14.80
CA SER A 28 -3.91 -1.52 -16.08
C SER A 28 -4.90 -1.67 -17.24
N GLU A 29 -5.70 -2.73 -17.28
CA GLU A 29 -6.75 -2.89 -18.30
C GLU A 29 -7.92 -1.95 -18.02
N TYR A 30 -8.31 -1.77 -16.76
CA TYR A 30 -9.32 -0.78 -16.37
C TYR A 30 -8.95 0.63 -16.81
N LEU A 31 -7.70 1.06 -16.63
CA LEU A 31 -7.26 2.39 -17.07
C LEU A 31 -7.42 2.61 -18.58
N LYS A 32 -7.40 1.56 -19.40
CA LYS A 32 -7.63 1.66 -20.86
C LYS A 32 -9.10 1.87 -21.20
N THR A 33 -10.04 1.44 -20.35
CA THR A 33 -11.48 1.70 -20.54
C THR A 33 -11.89 3.11 -20.14
N GLN A 34 -11.01 3.81 -19.41
CA GLN A 34 -11.23 5.18 -18.95
C GLN A 34 -10.86 6.21 -20.02
N LYS A 35 -11.42 7.43 -19.88
CA LYS A 35 -11.13 8.59 -20.75
C LYS A 35 -9.76 9.22 -20.43
N LEU A 36 -8.70 8.44 -20.55
CA LEU A 36 -7.31 8.81 -20.30
C LEU A 36 -6.45 8.47 -21.53
N THR A 37 -5.53 9.36 -21.88
CA THR A 37 -4.53 9.07 -22.93
C THR A 37 -3.53 8.02 -22.44
N PRO A 38 -2.86 7.26 -23.32
CA PRO A 38 -1.85 6.27 -22.91
C PRO A 38 -0.77 6.86 -22.00
N ASN A 39 -0.37 8.12 -22.22
CA ASN A 39 0.57 8.84 -21.38
C ASN A 39 0.03 9.07 -19.96
N LEU A 40 -1.24 9.48 -19.83
CA LEU A 40 -1.87 9.66 -18.51
C LEU A 40 -2.07 8.34 -17.78
N GLN A 41 -2.43 7.27 -18.51
CA GLN A 41 -2.55 5.92 -17.93
C GLN A 41 -1.21 5.47 -17.33
N HIS A 42 -0.09 5.74 -18.02
CA HIS A 42 1.25 5.45 -17.53
C HIS A 42 1.56 6.18 -16.22
N PHE A 43 1.34 7.50 -16.15
CA PHE A 43 1.56 8.27 -14.91
C PHE A 43 0.67 7.84 -13.76
N VAL A 44 -0.61 7.58 -14.04
CA VAL A 44 -1.55 7.12 -13.01
C VAL A 44 -1.14 5.76 -12.45
N LEU A 45 -0.75 4.81 -13.31
CA LEU A 45 -0.34 3.48 -12.89
C LEU A 45 0.98 3.50 -12.11
N TYR A 46 2.02 4.13 -12.67
CA TYR A 46 3.38 3.99 -12.13
C TYR A 46 3.77 5.07 -11.13
N SER A 47 3.24 6.29 -11.24
CA SER A 47 3.64 7.42 -10.40
C SER A 47 2.67 7.70 -9.25
N ILE A 48 1.41 7.31 -9.38
CA ILE A 48 0.37 7.56 -8.37
C ILE A 48 -0.03 6.26 -7.67
N ALA A 49 -0.54 5.28 -8.42
CA ALA A 49 -0.96 4.00 -7.84
C ALA A 49 0.25 3.18 -7.36
N MET A 50 1.35 3.21 -8.12
CA MET A 50 2.57 2.42 -7.85
C MET A 50 2.27 0.93 -7.64
N THR A 51 1.31 0.40 -8.41
CA THR A 51 0.88 -1.01 -8.33
C THR A 51 1.48 -1.84 -9.47
N PRO A 52 1.81 -3.12 -9.25
CA PRO A 52 2.26 -4.00 -10.32
C PRO A 52 1.22 -4.14 -11.44
N LYS A 53 1.66 -3.92 -12.69
CA LYS A 53 0.79 -3.89 -13.87
C LYS A 53 -0.05 -5.15 -14.07
N SER A 54 0.52 -6.33 -13.83
CA SER A 54 -0.05 -7.62 -14.21
C SER A 54 -0.83 -8.33 -13.10
N THR A 55 -0.71 -7.90 -11.85
CA THR A 55 -1.29 -8.64 -10.70
C THR A 55 -2.27 -7.83 -9.89
N SER A 56 -2.26 -6.50 -9.98
CA SER A 56 -3.16 -5.68 -9.18
C SER A 56 -4.54 -5.59 -9.82
N SER A 57 -5.57 -5.92 -9.02
CA SER A 57 -6.97 -5.76 -9.42
C SER A 57 -7.32 -4.28 -9.59
N THR A 58 -8.40 -3.99 -10.31
CA THR A 58 -8.94 -2.63 -10.43
C THR A 58 -9.13 -1.97 -9.07
N LEU A 59 -9.68 -2.71 -8.10
CA LEU A 59 -9.92 -2.21 -6.76
C LEU A 59 -8.63 -1.87 -6.01
N ASP A 60 -7.57 -2.67 -6.19
CA ASP A 60 -6.26 -2.39 -5.57
C ASP A 60 -5.68 -1.06 -6.07
N GLY A 61 -5.77 -0.82 -7.39
CA GLY A 61 -5.30 0.43 -7.99
C GLY A 61 -6.11 1.65 -7.52
N LEU A 62 -7.44 1.54 -7.45
CA LEU A 62 -8.30 2.61 -6.94
C LEU A 62 -8.00 2.93 -5.46
N LYS A 63 -7.82 1.91 -4.63
CA LYS A 63 -7.43 2.07 -3.21
C LYS A 63 -6.05 2.72 -3.08
N ALA A 64 -5.08 2.31 -3.90
CA ALA A 64 -3.73 2.87 -3.88
C ALA A 64 -3.74 4.36 -4.26
N ILE A 65 -4.47 4.75 -5.31
CA ILE A 65 -4.62 6.15 -5.71
C ILE A 65 -5.31 6.97 -4.61
N LYS A 66 -6.41 6.46 -4.05
CA LYS A 66 -7.10 7.14 -2.94
C LYS A 66 -6.17 7.40 -1.77
N ASN A 67 -5.37 6.39 -1.38
CA ASN A 67 -4.39 6.54 -0.30
C ASN A 67 -3.29 7.56 -0.64
N PHE A 68 -2.74 7.52 -1.86
CA PHE A 68 -1.75 8.49 -2.33
C PHE A 68 -2.29 9.92 -2.22
N LEU A 69 -3.49 10.17 -2.77
CA LEU A 69 -4.12 11.48 -2.78
C LEU A 69 -4.51 11.97 -1.38
N HIS A 70 -4.93 11.06 -0.50
CA HIS A 70 -5.23 11.39 0.91
C HIS A 70 -3.98 11.79 1.70
N CYS A 71 -2.82 11.27 1.34
CA CYS A 71 -1.54 11.59 2.00
C CYS A 71 -0.91 12.90 1.47
N LEU A 72 -1.27 13.36 0.27
CA LEU A 72 -0.73 14.60 -0.30
C LEU A 72 -1.06 15.81 0.57
N GLY A 73 -0.09 16.71 0.74
CA GLY A 73 -0.28 17.96 1.48
C GLY A 73 -0.23 17.83 2.99
N ARG A 74 -0.22 16.61 3.56
CA ARG A 74 -0.30 16.42 5.01
C ARG A 74 0.91 16.99 5.76
N TYR A 75 2.12 16.75 5.24
CA TYR A 75 3.39 17.25 5.81
C TYR A 75 4.28 17.95 4.78
N GLY A 76 3.86 17.95 3.51
CA GLY A 76 4.62 18.49 2.38
C GLY A 76 3.88 18.28 1.06
N ASN A 77 4.53 18.61 -0.05
CA ASN A 77 3.96 18.51 -1.40
C ASN A 77 3.88 17.08 -1.95
N THR A 78 4.50 16.09 -1.30
CA THR A 78 4.46 14.67 -1.67
C THR A 78 3.82 13.83 -0.56
N PRO A 79 3.38 12.59 -0.84
CA PRO A 79 2.71 11.77 0.16
C PRO A 79 3.68 10.96 1.05
N PHE A 80 4.98 11.25 0.99
CA PHE A 80 6.02 10.43 1.61
C PHE A 80 6.75 11.18 2.72
N LEU A 81 7.24 10.40 3.68
CA LEU A 81 8.17 10.84 4.72
C LEU A 81 9.33 9.85 4.78
N PHE A 82 10.48 10.32 5.28
CA PHE A 82 11.63 9.48 5.53
C PHE A 82 12.16 9.74 6.95
N PRO A 83 12.38 8.69 7.77
CA PRO A 83 12.88 8.87 9.12
C PRO A 83 14.32 9.40 9.10
N LEU A 84 14.60 10.38 9.95
CA LEU A 84 15.97 10.81 10.19
C LEU A 84 16.77 9.62 10.72
N TYR A 85 18.03 9.49 10.29
CA TYR A 85 18.91 8.34 10.55
C TYR A 85 18.54 7.03 9.84
N GLY A 86 17.48 7.01 9.03
CA GLY A 86 17.17 5.92 8.12
C GLY A 86 16.13 4.91 8.64
N GLN A 87 15.72 4.00 7.75
CA GLN A 87 14.62 3.06 8.01
C GLN A 87 14.94 2.04 9.13
N GLY A 88 16.22 1.85 9.45
CA GLY A 88 16.67 0.97 10.54
C GLY A 88 16.25 1.43 11.95
N GLU A 89 15.79 2.67 12.09
CA GLU A 89 15.26 3.19 13.36
C GLU A 89 13.84 2.67 13.64
N LEU A 90 13.04 2.35 12.61
CA LEU A 90 11.66 1.89 12.81
C LEU A 90 11.59 0.62 13.66
N PRO A 91 12.34 -0.48 13.36
CA PRO A 91 12.36 -1.65 14.22
C PRO A 91 12.81 -1.34 15.65
N GLN A 92 13.82 -0.49 15.82
CA GLN A 92 14.35 -0.13 17.15
C GLN A 92 13.32 0.62 18.00
N CYS A 93 12.56 1.54 17.40
CA CYS A 93 11.45 2.23 18.07
C CYS A 93 10.40 1.25 18.62
N PHE A 94 10.03 0.22 17.85
CA PHE A 94 9.11 -0.82 18.32
C PHE A 94 9.75 -1.76 19.35
N CYS A 95 11.03 -2.11 19.21
CA CYS A 95 11.75 -2.88 20.24
C CYS A 95 11.78 -2.13 21.58
N ARG A 96 12.02 -0.82 21.55
CA ARG A 96 11.94 0.04 22.74
C ARG A 96 10.54 0.01 23.35
N MET A 97 9.49 0.16 22.54
CA MET A 97 8.10 0.07 23.03
C MET A 97 7.87 -1.26 23.75
N CYS A 98 8.26 -2.39 23.15
CA CYS A 98 8.14 -3.70 23.78
C CYS A 98 8.90 -3.82 25.11
N ALA A 99 10.13 -3.28 25.18
CA ALA A 99 10.94 -3.30 26.40
C ALA A 99 10.30 -2.48 27.55
N VAL A 100 9.63 -1.37 27.24
CA VAL A 100 8.87 -0.57 28.24
C VAL A 100 7.78 -1.41 28.90
N PHE A 101 7.17 -2.35 28.16
CA PHE A 101 6.15 -3.27 28.68
C PHE A 101 6.72 -4.61 29.16
N GLY A 102 8.02 -4.67 29.49
CA GLY A 102 8.66 -5.83 30.11
C GLY A 102 9.22 -6.86 29.13
N GLY A 103 9.22 -6.58 27.82
CA GLY A 103 9.87 -7.45 26.83
C GLY A 103 11.39 -7.52 27.01
N ILE A 104 11.96 -8.72 26.91
CA ILE A 104 13.40 -8.96 27.04
C ILE A 104 14.01 -9.17 25.65
N TYR A 105 15.15 -8.52 25.40
CA TYR A 105 15.88 -8.61 24.14
C TYR A 105 17.31 -9.12 24.36
N CYS A 106 17.71 -10.12 23.56
CA CYS A 106 19.05 -10.69 23.57
C CYS A 106 19.65 -10.64 22.15
N LEU A 107 20.57 -9.71 21.90
CA LEU A 107 21.31 -9.66 20.63
C LEU A 107 22.41 -10.71 20.62
N ARG A 108 22.78 -11.19 19.42
CA ARG A 108 23.82 -12.23 19.22
C ARG A 108 23.52 -13.52 20.01
N HIS A 109 22.25 -13.88 20.12
CA HIS A 109 21.79 -15.08 20.82
C HIS A 109 21.00 -15.97 19.85
N SER A 110 21.61 -17.08 19.42
CA SER A 110 21.00 -18.00 18.46
C SER A 110 20.12 -19.05 19.14
N VAL A 111 19.02 -19.44 18.49
CA VAL A 111 18.15 -20.54 18.91
C VAL A 111 18.61 -21.84 18.22
N GLN A 112 18.66 -22.96 18.96
CA GLN A 112 19.11 -24.26 18.44
C GLN A 112 17.97 -25.12 17.90
N CYS A 113 16.88 -25.22 18.66
CA CYS A 113 15.74 -26.04 18.30
C CYS A 113 14.45 -25.46 18.88
N LEU A 114 13.33 -25.88 18.30
CA LEU A 114 12.01 -25.70 18.86
C LEU A 114 11.58 -27.04 19.48
N VAL A 115 11.05 -27.00 20.70
CA VAL A 115 10.48 -28.18 21.35
C VAL A 115 9.00 -28.21 21.05
N VAL A 116 8.57 -29.24 20.31
CA VAL A 116 7.16 -29.43 19.92
C VAL A 116 6.62 -30.63 20.67
N ASP A 117 5.47 -30.45 21.31
CA ASP A 117 4.76 -31.54 21.98
C ASP A 117 4.20 -32.55 20.96
N LYS A 118 4.39 -33.84 21.23
CA LYS A 118 3.96 -34.92 20.32
C LYS A 118 2.45 -35.15 20.36
N GLU A 119 1.77 -34.75 21.42
CA GLU A 119 0.33 -34.93 21.59
C GLU A 119 -0.48 -33.78 20.98
N SER A 120 0.15 -32.61 20.79
CA SER A 120 -0.35 -31.49 19.98
C SER A 120 -0.45 -31.88 18.49
N ARG A 121 -1.48 -32.64 18.10
CA ARG A 121 -1.82 -32.95 16.70
C ARG A 121 -2.40 -31.74 15.96
N LYS A 122 -1.59 -30.71 15.73
CA LYS A 122 -1.85 -29.65 14.76
C LYS A 122 -0.66 -29.48 13.84
#